data_AF-A0A1F7FZI6-F1
#
_entry.id   AF-A0A1F7FZI6-F1
#
_cell.length_a   1.000
_cell.length_b   1.000
_cell.length_c   1.000
_cell.angle_alpha   90.00
_cell.angle_beta   90.00
_cell.angle_gamma   90.00
#
_symmetry.space_group_name_H-M   'P 1'
#
loop_
_entity.id
_entity.type
_entity.pdbx_description
1 polymer ?
#
loop_
_entity_poly.entity_id
_entity_poly.type
_entity_poly.pdbx_seq_one_letter_code
_entity_poly.pdbx_strand_id
1 'polypeptide(L)'
;MATPSPCRSRQQAALHVKPDGPPTQAGEFRQLPDTDFFRFHDLNIAIYSTVVNETVCVDKKVFPKGLLILINTSGAEKPALTAPGKCNKEKAMTSKRAEGDQGVTQLTADYSEHHGRKVFSLLNDFVFKCVFGQEKNEALAICLLNALLKNSGSRKITSLEFLNPFNLKEAAEQKASVVDVKVRDGENRCYIIEVQVCRHKFFVPRTVYYLARLYSGQLLVGEDYSALQTSTGISILDFDLFEDCAEMHNIFEFRNRQGTLNLPETMILHYIELQKFSRNKPRHLKTPFEKWLQVLKFSEKYITMGSLPDYLANEEGVAMAVSQLKKVNADREMRQILEAREKEARFVSMMKRIANEEGHEAGLKEGLKEGRKEGSKESSIEIALKLYQRGVAIDLISETTGISEAELNKLIKNHS
;
A
#
# COMPACT_ATOMS: atom_id res chain seq x y z
N MET A 1 5.26 28.16 -55.00
CA MET A 1 6.63 28.67 -55.00
C MET A 1 6.69 29.86 -54.04
N ALA A 2 7.29 29.68 -52.87
CA ALA A 2 7.71 30.78 -52.00
C ALA A 2 8.81 30.24 -51.08
N THR A 3 10.03 30.69 -51.36
CA THR A 3 11.27 30.45 -50.61
C THR A 3 11.31 31.30 -49.33
N PRO A 4 11.90 30.83 -48.22
CA PRO A 4 12.25 31.69 -47.10
C PRO A 4 13.66 32.27 -47.28
N SER A 5 13.85 33.54 -46.87
CA SER A 5 15.16 34.18 -46.73
C SER A 5 15.59 34.23 -45.25
N PRO A 6 16.91 34.22 -44.97
CA PRO A 6 17.46 33.94 -43.64
C PRO A 6 17.76 35.21 -42.84
N CYS A 7 17.71 35.14 -41.52
CA CYS A 7 18.22 36.21 -40.65
C CYS A 7 19.38 35.72 -39.77
N ARG A 8 20.44 36.55 -39.74
CA ARG A 8 21.81 36.25 -39.35
C ARG A 8 22.07 36.33 -37.84
N SER A 9 22.92 35.40 -37.40
CA SER A 9 24.00 35.45 -36.39
C SER A 9 24.17 36.70 -35.50
N ARG A 10 24.30 36.45 -34.19
CA ARG A 10 25.25 37.18 -33.31
C ARG A 10 26.13 36.18 -32.56
N GLN A 11 27.44 36.29 -32.80
CA GLN A 11 28.53 35.71 -32.02
C GLN A 11 28.68 36.47 -30.69
N GLN A 12 28.98 35.75 -29.61
CA GLN A 12 29.77 36.20 -28.45
C GLN A 12 30.24 34.93 -27.73
N ALA A 13 31.48 34.49 -27.98
CA ALA A 13 32.71 34.81 -27.23
C ALA A 13 32.94 33.80 -26.09
N ALA A 14 33.90 32.91 -26.34
CA ALA A 14 34.38 31.87 -25.44
C ALA A 14 35.21 32.46 -24.29
N LEU A 15 35.04 31.92 -23.08
CA LEU A 15 35.96 32.10 -21.95
C LEU A 15 36.47 30.72 -21.53
N HIS A 16 37.73 30.46 -21.89
CA HIS A 16 38.56 29.39 -21.37
C HIS A 16 38.98 29.73 -19.93
N VAL A 17 38.76 28.81 -18.99
CA VAL A 17 39.45 28.81 -17.69
C VAL A 17 40.04 27.42 -17.49
N LYS A 18 41.38 27.34 -17.44
CA LYS A 18 42.16 26.16 -17.08
C LYS A 18 42.14 25.95 -15.55
N PRO A 19 42.22 24.71 -15.04
CA PRO A 19 42.54 24.45 -13.64
C PRO A 19 44.04 24.16 -13.46
N ASP A 20 44.71 24.89 -12.56
CA ASP A 20 46.05 24.56 -12.04
C ASP A 20 45.98 24.46 -10.50
N GLY A 21 46.45 23.34 -9.94
CA GLY A 21 46.61 23.12 -8.50
C GLY A 21 47.12 21.69 -8.19
N PRO A 22 48.20 21.51 -7.39
CA PRO A 22 49.04 20.30 -7.36
C PRO A 22 48.50 19.15 -6.48
N PRO A 23 49.04 17.91 -6.62
CA PRO A 23 48.55 16.74 -5.90
C PRO A 23 49.13 16.65 -4.49
N THR A 24 48.28 16.47 -3.48
CA THR A 24 48.71 16.25 -2.09
C THR A 24 48.85 14.76 -1.80
N GLN A 25 49.95 14.45 -1.11
CA GLN A 25 50.57 13.15 -0.90
C GLN A 25 49.71 12.15 -0.10
N ALA A 26 49.90 10.87 -0.46
CA ALA A 26 49.46 9.70 0.30
C ALA A 26 50.13 9.64 1.67
N GLY A 27 49.33 9.52 2.74
CA GLY A 27 49.77 9.23 4.09
C GLY A 27 49.53 7.75 4.43
N GLU A 28 50.59 7.09 4.86
CA GLU A 28 50.67 5.70 5.28
C GLU A 28 49.65 5.34 6.39
N PHE A 29 48.88 4.27 6.18
CA PHE A 29 48.12 3.61 7.25
C PHE A 29 48.97 2.49 7.85
N ARG A 30 49.28 2.61 9.15
CA ARG A 30 49.84 1.53 9.98
C ARG A 30 48.85 0.37 10.08
N GLN A 31 49.33 -0.84 9.76
CA GLN A 31 48.67 -2.10 10.08
C GLN A 31 48.69 -2.38 11.59
N LEU A 32 47.56 -2.81 12.13
CA LEU A 32 47.43 -3.59 13.36
C LEU A 32 46.46 -4.77 13.09
N PRO A 33 46.62 -5.90 13.80
CA PRO A 33 46.47 -7.23 13.22
C PRO A 33 45.05 -7.81 13.23
N ASP A 34 44.91 -8.84 12.38
CA ASP A 34 43.72 -9.63 12.10
C ASP A 34 42.98 -10.15 13.34
N THR A 35 41.66 -9.94 13.34
CA THR A 35 40.70 -10.89 13.91
C THR A 35 39.46 -10.93 13.01
N ASP A 36 39.03 -12.16 12.73
CA ASP A 36 38.01 -12.57 11.76
C ASP A 36 36.67 -11.84 11.88
N PHE A 37 36.17 -11.26 10.79
CA PHE A 37 34.73 -11.10 10.55
C PHE A 37 34.40 -11.10 9.05
N PHE A 38 33.75 -12.18 8.60
CA PHE A 38 33.14 -12.28 7.28
C PHE A 38 32.16 -11.12 7.04
N ARG A 39 32.42 -10.29 6.03
CA ARG A 39 31.50 -9.25 5.56
C ARG A 39 30.54 -9.82 4.52
N PHE A 40 29.24 -9.78 4.80
CA PHE A 40 28.23 -9.57 3.77
C PHE A 40 27.79 -8.10 3.85
N HIS A 41 28.15 -7.32 2.84
CA HIS A 41 27.52 -6.03 2.61
C HIS A 41 26.13 -6.25 2.00
N ASP A 42 25.25 -5.29 2.28
CA ASP A 42 23.95 -5.05 1.65
C ASP A 42 22.71 -5.68 2.31
N LEU A 43 22.38 -5.20 3.53
CA LEU A 43 20.99 -5.02 3.97
C LEU A 43 20.95 -4.13 5.23
N ASN A 44 21.12 -2.81 5.08
CA ASN A 44 20.85 -1.86 6.17
C ASN A 44 19.36 -1.55 6.24
N ILE A 45 18.59 -2.38 6.95
CA ILE A 45 17.27 -2.02 7.45
C ILE A 45 17.46 -1.54 8.90
N ALA A 46 17.54 -0.22 9.10
CA ALA A 46 17.51 0.37 10.43
C ALA A 46 16.05 0.58 10.86
N ILE A 47 15.60 -0.20 11.86
CA ILE A 47 14.34 0.03 12.57
C ILE A 47 14.62 1.07 13.66
N TYR A 48 14.09 2.29 13.52
CA TYR A 48 14.15 3.29 14.59
C TYR A 48 12.82 3.35 15.33
N SER A 49 12.87 2.99 16.62
CA SER A 49 11.94 3.40 17.67
C SER A 49 12.65 4.50 18.46
N THR A 50 11.97 5.63 18.73
CA THR A 50 12.55 6.73 19.52
C THR A 50 11.67 7.03 20.72
N VAL A 51 12.30 7.08 21.90
CA VAL A 51 11.84 7.79 23.10
C VAL A 51 12.87 8.90 23.34
N VAL A 52 12.43 10.15 23.57
CA VAL A 52 13.33 11.29 23.83
C VAL A 52 12.93 11.97 25.13
N ASN A 53 13.92 12.28 25.98
CA ASN A 53 13.93 13.54 26.71
C ASN A 53 15.37 13.94 27.12
N GLU A 54 15.58 15.27 27.09
CA GLU A 54 16.68 16.10 27.60
C GLU A 54 17.82 16.54 26.66
N THR A 55 17.93 17.87 26.60
CA THR A 55 18.81 18.72 25.81
C THR A 55 20.20 18.79 26.42
N VAL A 56 21.24 18.53 25.62
CA VAL A 56 22.61 19.00 25.88
C VAL A 56 23.13 19.67 24.61
N CYS A 57 23.45 20.96 24.70
CA CYS A 57 24.16 21.71 23.67
C CYS A 57 25.59 21.14 23.51
N VAL A 58 25.98 20.72 22.31
CA VAL A 58 27.40 20.54 21.95
C VAL A 58 27.67 20.95 20.50
N ASP A 59 28.80 21.62 20.34
CA ASP A 59 29.36 22.33 19.19
C ASP A 59 29.32 21.64 17.81
N LYS A 60 29.19 22.50 16.78
CA LYS A 60 29.25 22.16 15.36
C LYS A 60 30.64 21.62 14.97
N LYS A 61 30.72 20.31 14.71
CA LYS A 61 31.70 19.71 13.78
C LYS A 61 30.99 18.87 12.73
N VAL A 62 31.54 18.96 11.52
CA VAL A 62 31.00 18.59 10.21
C VAL A 62 30.64 17.10 10.10
N PHE A 63 29.43 16.78 9.63
CA PHE A 63 29.03 15.46 9.11
C PHE A 63 28.35 15.61 7.72
N PRO A 64 28.61 14.71 6.74
CA PRO A 64 28.03 14.81 5.41
C PRO A 64 26.64 14.14 5.34
N LYS A 65 25.68 14.89 4.76
CA LYS A 65 24.41 14.50 4.13
C LYS A 65 23.67 13.26 4.67
N GLY A 66 22.75 13.51 5.60
CA GLY A 66 21.58 12.68 5.92
C GLY A 66 20.41 13.57 6.37
N LEU A 67 19.22 13.35 5.83
CA LEU A 67 18.00 14.13 6.06
C LEU A 67 17.40 13.80 7.45
N LEU A 68 17.27 14.78 8.34
CA LEU A 68 16.63 14.66 9.66
C LEU A 68 15.18 15.16 9.57
N ILE A 69 14.18 14.33 9.90
CA ILE A 69 12.76 14.71 9.94
C ILE A 69 12.25 14.52 11.39
N LEU A 70 11.74 15.59 12.01
CA LEU A 70 11.13 15.61 13.35
C LEU A 70 9.59 15.59 13.21
N ILE A 71 8.90 14.74 13.97
CA ILE A 71 7.43 14.76 14.12
C ILE A 71 7.10 14.72 15.62
N ASN A 72 6.24 15.65 16.05
CA ASN A 72 5.85 15.92 17.44
C ASN A 72 4.57 15.13 17.82
N THR A 73 4.49 14.59 19.04
CA THR A 73 3.25 14.02 19.60
C THR A 73 3.04 14.49 21.03
N SER A 74 1.83 15.01 21.29
CA SER A 74 1.43 15.65 22.54
C SER A 74 0.79 14.69 23.55
N GLY A 75 1.23 14.77 24.81
CA GLY A 75 0.37 14.83 26.01
C GLY A 75 0.05 13.53 26.78
N ALA A 76 0.55 13.44 28.03
CA ALA A 76 -0.24 13.23 29.27
C ALA A 76 0.71 12.87 30.45
N GLU A 77 0.79 13.75 31.43
CA GLU A 77 1.57 13.60 32.68
C GLU A 77 0.94 12.58 33.65
N LYS A 78 1.78 11.88 34.44
CA LYS A 78 1.48 11.45 35.83
C LYS A 78 2.76 11.28 36.66
N PRO A 79 2.71 11.50 37.99
CA PRO A 79 3.83 12.05 38.78
C PRO A 79 4.80 11.02 39.39
N ALA A 80 5.96 11.55 39.78
CA ALA A 80 7.14 10.89 40.34
C ALA A 80 6.93 10.16 41.68
N LEU A 81 7.70 9.08 41.89
CA LEU A 81 7.86 8.37 43.16
C LEU A 81 9.34 8.35 43.56
N THR A 82 9.64 8.98 44.69
CA THR A 82 10.88 8.88 45.46
C THR A 82 10.88 7.62 46.34
N ALA A 83 12.03 6.96 46.47
CA ALA A 83 12.29 5.84 47.40
C ALA A 83 12.56 6.34 48.85
N PRO A 84 12.87 5.49 49.86
CA PRO A 84 12.38 4.16 50.23
C PRO A 84 11.82 4.14 51.68
N GLY A 85 10.98 3.16 52.03
CA GLY A 85 10.50 2.97 53.40
C GLY A 85 10.17 1.50 53.71
N LYS A 86 10.87 0.93 54.70
CA LYS A 86 10.63 -0.42 55.25
C LYS A 86 9.23 -0.51 55.88
N CYS A 87 8.46 -1.55 55.57
CA CYS A 87 7.71 -2.29 56.61
C CYS A 87 7.14 -3.63 56.09
N ASN A 88 7.25 -4.62 56.97
CA ASN A 88 6.76 -5.99 56.84
C ASN A 88 5.23 -6.06 56.62
N LYS A 89 4.80 -7.03 55.80
CA LYS A 89 3.71 -7.96 56.15
C LYS A 89 3.63 -9.08 55.09
N GLU A 90 4.33 -10.14 55.42
CA GLU A 90 4.14 -11.48 54.89
C GLU A 90 2.77 -12.04 55.33
N LYS A 91 2.23 -12.96 54.53
CA LYS A 91 1.14 -13.91 54.81
C LYS A 91 -0.30 -13.36 54.75
N ALA A 92 -0.87 -13.43 53.55
CA ALA A 92 -2.19 -14.05 53.29
C ALA A 92 -2.61 -13.86 51.82
N MET A 93 -1.90 -14.47 50.85
CA MET A 93 -2.42 -14.55 49.46
C MET A 93 -1.67 -15.59 48.61
N THR A 94 -1.47 -16.79 49.16
CA THR A 94 -0.93 -17.95 48.43
C THR A 94 -1.91 -19.12 48.54
N SER A 95 -3.10 -18.98 47.94
CA SER A 95 -3.92 -20.14 47.57
C SER A 95 -4.94 -19.90 46.44
N LYS A 96 -4.93 -18.75 45.76
CA LYS A 96 -5.85 -18.46 44.63
C LYS A 96 -5.16 -18.01 43.34
N ARG A 97 -3.89 -18.39 43.15
CA ARG A 97 -3.11 -18.08 41.93
C ARG A 97 -2.75 -19.30 41.08
N ALA A 98 -3.22 -20.49 41.46
CA ALA A 98 -2.89 -21.74 40.75
C ALA A 98 -3.98 -22.22 39.76
N GLU A 99 -5.18 -21.64 39.77
CA GLU A 99 -6.29 -22.09 38.90
C GLU A 99 -6.53 -21.20 37.66
N GLY A 100 -5.91 -20.01 37.60
CA GLY A 100 -6.06 -19.07 36.46
C GLY A 100 -5.03 -19.24 35.34
N ASP A 101 -3.92 -19.96 35.60
CA ASP A 101 -2.77 -20.03 34.69
C ASP A 101 -2.76 -21.31 33.83
N GLN A 102 -3.53 -22.33 34.22
CA GLN A 102 -3.69 -23.55 33.42
C GLN A 102 -4.64 -23.36 32.23
N GLY A 103 -5.65 -22.48 32.35
CA GLY A 103 -6.61 -22.20 31.27
C GLY A 103 -6.04 -21.40 30.10
N VAL A 104 -5.12 -20.46 30.34
CA VAL A 104 -4.48 -19.66 29.29
C VAL A 104 -3.39 -20.46 28.57
N THR A 105 -2.67 -21.32 29.30
CA THR A 105 -1.60 -22.15 28.75
C THR A 105 -2.14 -23.32 27.91
N GLN A 106 -3.31 -23.89 28.27
CA GLN A 106 -3.99 -24.90 27.45
C GLN A 106 -4.64 -24.33 26.18
N LEU A 107 -5.21 -23.12 26.22
CA LEU A 107 -5.74 -22.45 25.02
C LEU A 107 -4.65 -22.09 24.00
N THR A 108 -3.39 -21.95 24.42
CA THR A 108 -2.26 -21.72 23.50
C THR A 108 -1.56 -22.99 23.02
N ALA A 109 -1.73 -24.12 23.72
CA ALA A 109 -1.11 -25.40 23.36
C ALA A 109 -1.97 -26.22 22.38
N ASP A 110 -3.30 -26.15 22.48
CA ASP A 110 -4.24 -26.93 21.66
C ASP A 110 -4.47 -26.37 20.24
N TYR A 111 -3.83 -25.25 19.86
CA TYR A 111 -3.91 -24.68 18.50
C TYR A 111 -2.73 -25.07 17.59
N SER A 112 -1.83 -25.94 18.05
CA SER A 112 -0.58 -26.26 17.33
C SER A 112 -0.51 -27.63 16.67
N GLU A 113 -1.52 -28.49 16.81
CA GLU A 113 -1.52 -29.83 16.21
C GLU A 113 -2.64 -29.96 15.16
N HIS A 114 -2.23 -30.25 13.91
CA HIS A 114 -3.04 -30.51 12.69
C HIS A 114 -3.26 -29.39 11.65
N HIS A 115 -2.37 -28.40 11.53
CA HIS A 115 -2.29 -27.64 10.28
C HIS A 115 -1.01 -28.01 9.52
N GLY A 116 -1.15 -28.66 8.37
CA GLY A 116 -0.04 -28.80 7.43
C GLY A 116 0.67 -27.45 7.23
N ARG A 117 2.00 -27.47 7.11
CA ARG A 117 2.85 -26.27 7.03
C ARG A 117 2.23 -25.24 6.08
N LYS A 118 1.90 -24.05 6.59
CA LYS A 118 1.23 -23.00 5.82
C LYS A 118 2.00 -22.64 4.57
N VAL A 119 1.30 -22.48 3.45
CA VAL A 119 1.86 -22.17 2.15
C VAL A 119 1.43 -20.75 1.74
N PHE A 120 2.36 -19.97 1.19
CA PHE A 120 2.11 -18.64 0.67
C PHE A 120 2.01 -18.69 -0.86
N SER A 121 0.93 -18.12 -1.39
CA SER A 121 0.63 -18.11 -2.83
C SER A 121 1.45 -17.08 -3.61
N LEU A 122 1.46 -17.19 -4.94
CA LEU A 122 1.97 -16.16 -5.85
C LEU A 122 1.13 -14.88 -5.82
N LEU A 123 -0.06 -14.90 -5.20
CA LEU A 123 -0.88 -13.71 -5.04
C LEU A 123 -0.49 -12.88 -3.80
N ASN A 124 0.36 -13.41 -2.94
CA ASN A 124 0.98 -12.61 -1.89
C ASN A 124 1.99 -11.64 -2.54
N ASP A 125 1.81 -10.34 -2.30
CA ASP A 125 2.64 -9.24 -2.83
C ASP A 125 4.15 -9.49 -2.64
N PHE A 126 4.54 -9.90 -1.43
CA PHE A 126 5.94 -10.15 -1.10
C PHE A 126 6.49 -11.39 -1.82
N VAL A 127 5.73 -12.49 -1.87
CA VAL A 127 6.12 -13.68 -2.66
C VAL A 127 6.23 -13.32 -4.13
N PHE A 128 5.26 -12.59 -4.68
CA PHE A 128 5.25 -12.17 -6.07
C PHE A 128 6.49 -11.33 -6.39
N LYS A 129 6.82 -10.36 -5.54
CA LYS A 129 8.04 -9.56 -5.65
C LYS A 129 9.31 -10.41 -5.57
N CYS A 130 9.36 -11.42 -4.71
CA CYS A 130 10.50 -12.33 -4.64
C CYS A 130 10.66 -13.19 -5.90
N VAL A 131 9.56 -13.61 -6.52
CA VAL A 131 9.58 -14.48 -7.71
C VAL A 131 9.81 -13.69 -9.00
N PHE A 132 9.14 -12.54 -9.18
CA PHE A 132 9.13 -11.79 -10.44
C PHE A 132 9.82 -10.42 -10.37
N GLY A 133 10.06 -9.88 -9.18
CA GLY A 133 10.59 -8.53 -8.96
C GLY A 133 12.11 -8.46 -8.71
N GLN A 134 12.85 -9.54 -8.95
CA GLN A 134 14.30 -9.60 -8.76
C GLN A 134 15.02 -9.70 -10.11
N GLU A 135 16.10 -8.93 -10.29
CA GLU A 135 16.93 -8.94 -11.51
C GLU A 135 17.39 -10.34 -11.92
N LYS A 136 17.80 -11.16 -10.95
CA LYS A 136 18.20 -12.57 -11.20
C LYS A 136 17.09 -13.44 -11.79
N ASN A 137 15.84 -12.99 -11.75
CA ASN A 137 14.66 -13.65 -12.27
C ASN A 137 14.12 -12.94 -13.53
N GLU A 138 14.93 -12.15 -14.25
CA GLU A 138 14.55 -11.44 -15.48
C GLU A 138 13.77 -12.32 -16.47
N ALA A 139 14.30 -13.50 -16.79
CA ALA A 139 13.66 -14.44 -17.71
C ALA A 139 12.22 -14.82 -17.28
N LEU A 140 11.95 -14.93 -15.97
CA LEU A 140 10.61 -15.20 -15.46
C LEU A 140 9.67 -14.02 -15.66
N ALA A 141 10.15 -12.80 -15.38
CA ALA A 141 9.36 -11.59 -15.59
C ALA A 141 9.03 -11.39 -17.08
N ILE A 142 9.96 -11.69 -17.99
CA ILE A 142 9.74 -11.68 -19.44
C ILE A 142 8.64 -12.67 -19.84
N CYS A 143 8.71 -13.92 -19.37
CA CYS A 143 7.71 -14.94 -19.67
C CYS A 143 6.31 -14.52 -19.20
N LEU A 144 6.23 -13.99 -17.97
CA LEU A 144 4.98 -13.51 -17.40
C LEU A 144 4.42 -12.34 -18.22
N LEU A 145 5.21 -11.30 -18.48
CA LEU A 145 4.76 -10.12 -19.23
C LEU A 145 4.29 -10.48 -20.64
N ASN A 146 5.06 -11.32 -21.36
CA ASN A 146 4.67 -11.76 -22.69
C ASN A 146 3.33 -12.51 -22.66
N ALA A 147 3.09 -13.35 -21.65
CA ALA A 147 1.82 -14.04 -21.50
C ALA A 147 0.67 -13.09 -21.14
N LEU A 148 0.86 -12.18 -20.18
CA LEU A 148 -0.16 -11.23 -19.71
C LEU A 148 -0.59 -10.24 -20.80
N LEU A 149 0.38 -9.76 -21.58
CA LEU A 149 0.14 -8.81 -22.68
C LEU A 149 -0.18 -9.48 -24.00
N LYS A 150 -0.09 -10.82 -24.06
CA LYS A 150 -0.26 -11.63 -25.30
C LYS A 150 0.73 -11.18 -26.39
N ASN A 151 1.92 -10.75 -25.98
CA ASN A 151 2.96 -10.27 -26.87
C ASN A 151 3.57 -11.44 -27.65
N SER A 152 3.69 -11.26 -28.95
CA SER A 152 4.27 -12.24 -29.87
C SER A 152 4.87 -11.52 -31.08
N GLY A 153 5.68 -12.23 -31.88
CA GLY A 153 6.34 -11.66 -33.05
C GLY A 153 7.18 -10.43 -32.68
N SER A 154 6.96 -9.32 -33.38
CA SER A 154 7.68 -8.06 -33.15
C SER A 154 7.39 -7.38 -31.82
N ARG A 155 6.29 -7.71 -31.12
CA ARG A 155 6.01 -7.18 -29.77
C ARG A 155 6.60 -8.03 -28.64
N LYS A 156 7.25 -9.16 -28.95
CA LYS A 156 7.80 -10.06 -27.91
C LYS A 156 8.92 -9.35 -27.15
N ILE A 157 8.77 -9.30 -25.82
CA ILE A 157 9.81 -8.78 -24.92
C ILE A 157 10.93 -9.82 -24.83
N THR A 158 12.17 -9.37 -24.99
CA THR A 158 13.37 -10.24 -24.97
C THR A 158 14.37 -9.86 -23.88
N SER A 159 14.27 -8.67 -23.31
CA SER A 159 15.12 -8.17 -22.22
C SER A 159 14.34 -7.21 -21.33
N LEU A 160 14.73 -7.12 -20.07
CA LEU A 160 14.19 -6.19 -19.09
C LEU A 160 15.30 -5.58 -18.21
N GLU A 161 15.25 -4.27 -18.05
CA GLU A 161 15.93 -3.53 -17.00
C GLU A 161 14.98 -3.35 -15.81
N PHE A 162 15.40 -3.77 -14.60
CA PHE A 162 14.62 -3.52 -13.38
C PHE A 162 14.87 -2.10 -12.89
N LEU A 163 13.79 -1.34 -12.79
CA LEU A 163 13.83 0.03 -12.31
C LEU A 163 13.59 0.07 -10.81
N ASN A 164 14.02 1.15 -10.17
CA ASN A 164 13.75 1.38 -8.75
C ASN A 164 12.23 1.33 -8.48
N PRO A 165 11.75 0.38 -7.64
CA PRO A 165 10.33 0.19 -7.38
C PRO A 165 9.73 1.28 -6.49
N PHE A 166 10.56 2.10 -5.86
CA PHE A 166 10.12 3.26 -5.10
C PHE A 166 9.75 4.41 -6.05
N ASN A 167 8.50 4.86 -5.96
CA ASN A 167 8.14 6.18 -6.46
C ASN A 167 8.59 7.19 -5.42
N LEU A 168 9.85 7.62 -5.57
CA LEU A 168 10.49 8.57 -4.67
C LEU A 168 9.72 9.90 -4.68
N LYS A 169 9.65 10.52 -3.50
CA LYS A 169 9.06 11.83 -3.33
C LYS A 169 9.96 12.88 -3.98
N GLU A 170 9.43 13.65 -4.92
CA GLU A 170 10.13 14.85 -5.44
C GLU A 170 9.93 16.04 -4.48
N ALA A 171 8.89 16.01 -3.65
CA ALA A 171 8.61 16.99 -2.59
C ALA A 171 8.11 16.28 -1.33
N ALA A 172 8.39 16.84 -0.14
CA ALA A 172 8.10 16.21 1.17
C ALA A 172 6.64 15.75 1.35
N GLU A 173 5.70 16.47 0.71
CA GLU A 173 4.25 16.25 0.76
C GLU A 173 3.76 15.11 -0.15
N GLN A 174 4.58 14.62 -1.08
CA GLN A 174 4.17 13.56 -2.00
C GLN A 174 4.05 12.21 -1.29
N LYS A 175 3.12 11.35 -1.73
CA LYS A 175 3.00 9.97 -1.22
C LYS A 175 4.14 9.13 -1.77
N ALA A 176 4.98 8.59 -0.89
CA ALA A 176 5.91 7.53 -1.24
C ALA A 176 5.10 6.25 -1.49
N SER A 177 5.39 5.56 -2.58
CA SER A 177 4.80 4.25 -2.86
C SER A 177 5.85 3.29 -3.39
N VAL A 178 5.61 2.00 -3.18
CA VAL A 178 6.44 0.92 -3.70
C VAL A 178 5.54 0.02 -4.54
N VAL A 179 5.97 -0.27 -5.76
CA VAL A 179 5.29 -1.22 -6.65
C VAL A 179 5.96 -2.60 -6.55
N ASP A 180 5.25 -3.66 -6.93
CA ASP A 180 5.79 -5.03 -6.85
C ASP A 180 6.89 -5.26 -7.89
N VAL A 181 6.62 -4.90 -9.15
CA VAL A 181 7.57 -4.98 -10.27
C VAL A 181 7.51 -3.69 -11.08
N LYS A 182 8.68 -3.11 -11.37
CA LYS A 182 8.85 -1.96 -12.24
C LYS A 182 9.99 -2.25 -13.19
N VAL A 183 9.72 -2.30 -14.49
CA VAL A 183 10.72 -2.70 -15.49
C VAL A 183 10.60 -1.87 -16.76
N ARG A 184 11.68 -1.82 -17.52
CA ARG A 184 11.76 -1.25 -18.86
C ARG A 184 12.28 -2.32 -19.82
N ASP A 185 11.68 -2.45 -21.00
CA ASP A 185 12.16 -3.41 -22.00
C ASP A 185 13.22 -2.82 -22.95
N GLY A 186 13.77 -3.66 -23.83
CA GLY A 186 14.75 -3.25 -24.84
C GLY A 186 14.24 -2.22 -25.87
N GLU A 187 12.92 -1.98 -25.95
CA GLU A 187 12.32 -0.92 -26.78
C GLU A 187 12.00 0.34 -25.94
N ASN A 188 12.50 0.41 -24.71
CA ASN A 188 12.26 1.47 -23.73
C ASN A 188 10.80 1.60 -23.25
N ARG A 189 9.92 0.65 -23.57
CA ARG A 189 8.56 0.61 -23.02
C ARG A 189 8.64 0.26 -21.54
N CYS A 190 7.83 0.93 -20.73
CA CYS A 190 7.89 0.81 -19.28
C CYS A 190 6.67 0.08 -18.73
N TYR A 191 6.87 -0.78 -17.73
CA TYR A 191 5.82 -1.61 -17.16
C TYR A 191 5.83 -1.53 -15.64
N ILE A 192 4.63 -1.46 -15.05
CA ILE A 192 4.39 -1.73 -13.62
C ILE A 192 3.49 -2.96 -13.52
N ILE A 193 3.83 -3.90 -12.65
CA ILE A 193 2.97 -5.01 -12.28
C ILE A 193 2.66 -4.90 -10.79
N GLU A 194 1.39 -5.04 -10.46
CA GLU A 194 0.85 -4.99 -9.09
C GLU A 194 -0.09 -6.17 -8.89
N VAL A 195 0.05 -6.87 -7.76
CA VAL A 195 -0.88 -7.90 -7.33
C VAL A 195 -1.72 -7.39 -6.17
N GLN A 196 -3.03 -7.56 -6.25
CA GLN A 196 -3.94 -7.08 -5.20
C GLN A 196 -5.00 -8.13 -4.87
N VAL A 197 -4.96 -8.64 -3.64
CA VAL A 197 -5.94 -9.62 -3.12
C VAL A 197 -7.12 -8.95 -2.42
N CYS A 198 -6.93 -7.77 -1.84
CA CYS A 198 -7.99 -7.05 -1.13
C CYS A 198 -8.45 -5.81 -1.90
N ARG A 199 -9.76 -5.68 -2.13
CA ARG A 199 -10.36 -4.49 -2.73
C ARG A 199 -10.15 -3.29 -1.81
N HIS A 200 -9.65 -2.19 -2.37
CA HIS A 200 -9.50 -0.91 -1.68
C HIS A 200 -10.29 0.17 -2.40
N LYS A 201 -11.03 1.01 -1.66
CA LYS A 201 -11.93 2.03 -2.22
C LYS A 201 -11.26 2.95 -3.26
N PHE A 202 -9.99 3.27 -3.05
CA PHE A 202 -9.22 4.16 -3.91
C PHE A 202 -8.19 3.43 -4.79
N PHE A 203 -8.41 2.15 -5.10
CA PHE A 203 -7.47 1.35 -5.89
C PHE A 203 -7.24 1.91 -7.30
N VAL A 204 -8.32 2.18 -8.06
CA VAL A 204 -8.21 2.72 -9.43
C VAL A 204 -7.44 4.06 -9.45
N PRO A 205 -7.82 5.10 -8.66
CA PRO A 205 -7.06 6.34 -8.59
C PRO A 205 -5.57 6.13 -8.27
N ARG A 206 -5.24 5.17 -7.38
CA ARG A 206 -3.85 4.84 -7.04
C ARG A 206 -3.09 4.27 -8.23
N THR A 207 -3.66 3.31 -8.95
CA THR A 207 -3.01 2.71 -10.13
C THR A 207 -2.81 3.72 -11.26
N VAL A 208 -3.77 4.63 -11.48
CA VAL A 208 -3.64 5.73 -12.43
C VAL A 208 -2.52 6.68 -12.02
N TYR A 209 -2.45 7.04 -10.73
CA TYR A 209 -1.38 7.89 -10.20
C TYR A 209 0.01 7.25 -10.38
N TYR A 210 0.16 5.95 -10.13
CA TYR A 210 1.44 5.26 -10.34
C TYR A 210 1.84 5.24 -11.81
N LEU A 211 0.88 4.98 -12.71
CA LEU A 211 1.14 4.96 -14.14
C LEU A 211 1.53 6.34 -14.68
N ALA A 212 0.82 7.39 -14.24
CA ALA A 212 1.14 8.76 -14.61
C ALA A 212 2.57 9.14 -14.18
N ARG A 213 2.99 8.75 -12.98
CA ARG A 213 4.36 8.98 -12.51
C ARG A 213 5.41 8.19 -13.28
N LEU A 214 5.09 6.96 -13.67
CA LEU A 214 5.98 6.17 -14.53
C LEU A 214 6.18 6.87 -15.87
N TYR A 215 5.10 7.35 -16.49
CA TYR A 215 5.14 8.05 -17.76
C TYR A 215 5.87 9.39 -17.68
N SER A 216 5.54 10.23 -16.69
CA SER A 216 6.16 11.54 -16.53
C SER A 216 7.64 11.45 -16.13
N GLY A 217 8.05 10.37 -15.46
CA GLY A 217 9.42 10.15 -15.01
C GLY A 217 10.37 9.60 -16.08
N GLN A 218 9.92 9.43 -17.33
CA GLN A 218 10.78 8.92 -18.41
C GLN A 218 11.79 9.96 -18.92
N LEU A 219 11.41 11.24 -18.94
CA LEU A 219 12.22 12.30 -19.53
C LEU A 219 13.07 13.01 -18.50
N LEU A 220 14.30 13.33 -18.90
CA LEU A 220 15.21 14.23 -18.20
C LEU A 220 15.07 15.67 -18.73
N VAL A 221 15.63 16.62 -17.97
CA VAL A 221 15.60 18.04 -18.34
C VAL A 221 16.31 18.25 -19.69
N GLY A 222 15.60 18.81 -20.66
CA GLY A 222 16.12 19.14 -21.98
C GLY A 222 15.88 18.07 -23.06
N GLU A 223 15.27 16.93 -22.72
CA GLU A 223 14.89 15.90 -23.70
C GLU A 223 13.60 16.26 -24.44
N ASP A 224 13.48 15.78 -25.68
CA ASP A 224 12.29 15.99 -26.52
C ASP A 224 11.17 15.01 -26.15
N TYR A 225 9.92 15.48 -26.22
CA TYR A 225 8.74 14.65 -25.95
C TYR A 225 8.60 13.45 -26.90
N SER A 226 9.25 13.46 -28.07
CA SER A 226 9.30 12.32 -28.99
C SER A 226 10.02 11.10 -28.41
N ALA A 227 10.80 11.27 -27.34
CA ALA A 227 11.48 10.18 -26.66
C ALA A 227 10.53 9.37 -25.75
N LEU A 228 9.33 9.88 -25.43
CA LEU A 228 8.36 9.19 -24.58
C LEU A 228 7.94 7.86 -25.20
N GLN A 229 8.02 6.81 -24.39
CA GLN A 229 7.55 5.48 -24.73
C GLN A 229 6.28 5.13 -23.94
N THR A 230 5.59 4.10 -24.43
CA THR A 230 4.39 3.60 -23.78
C THR A 230 4.69 3.14 -22.35
N SER A 231 3.84 3.56 -21.42
CA SER A 231 3.81 3.07 -20.04
C SER A 231 2.59 2.19 -19.81
N THR A 232 2.80 0.99 -19.29
CA THR A 232 1.73 0.01 -19.08
C THR A 232 1.65 -0.41 -17.62
N GLY A 233 0.50 -0.15 -16.99
CA GLY A 233 0.21 -0.60 -15.63
C GLY A 233 -0.64 -1.88 -15.67
N ILE A 234 -0.15 -2.96 -15.07
CA ILE A 234 -0.80 -4.27 -15.05
C ILE A 234 -1.19 -4.58 -13.62
N SER A 235 -2.48 -4.69 -13.35
CA SER A 235 -3.03 -5.04 -12.04
C SER A 235 -3.66 -6.43 -12.10
N ILE A 236 -3.08 -7.38 -11.36
CA ILE A 236 -3.59 -8.75 -11.21
C ILE A 236 -4.39 -8.80 -9.92
N LEU A 237 -5.69 -9.06 -10.02
CA LEU A 237 -6.65 -8.88 -8.92
C LEU A 237 -7.30 -10.21 -8.56
N ASP A 238 -7.42 -10.52 -7.27
CA ASP A 238 -8.24 -11.66 -6.78
C ASP A 238 -9.56 -11.21 -6.17
N PHE A 239 -10.15 -10.17 -6.75
CA PHE A 239 -11.50 -9.68 -6.46
C PHE A 239 -12.10 -9.09 -7.74
N ASP A 240 -13.43 -8.98 -7.78
CA ASP A 240 -14.11 -8.29 -8.87
C ASP A 240 -14.00 -6.78 -8.66
N LEU A 241 -13.29 -6.12 -9.57
CA LEU A 241 -13.17 -4.67 -9.66
C LEU A 241 -14.37 -4.08 -10.40
N PHE A 242 -14.76 -4.71 -11.52
CA PHE A 242 -15.86 -4.30 -12.38
C PHE A 242 -16.99 -5.33 -12.31
N GLU A 243 -17.92 -5.15 -11.37
CA GLU A 243 -19.00 -6.11 -11.05
C GLU A 243 -19.92 -6.37 -12.25
N ASP A 244 -20.20 -5.34 -13.07
CA ASP A 244 -21.07 -5.44 -14.25
C ASP A 244 -20.36 -5.92 -15.52
N CYS A 245 -19.07 -6.26 -15.45
CA CYS A 245 -18.29 -6.70 -16.61
C CYS A 245 -17.95 -8.18 -16.49
N ALA A 246 -18.35 -9.01 -17.45
CA ALA A 246 -17.99 -10.44 -17.45
C ALA A 246 -16.53 -10.69 -17.86
N GLU A 247 -15.90 -9.74 -18.55
CA GLU A 247 -14.54 -9.90 -19.04
C GLU A 247 -13.54 -9.93 -17.89
N MET A 248 -12.64 -10.93 -17.94
CA MET A 248 -11.56 -11.11 -16.96
C MET A 248 -10.38 -10.16 -17.21
N HIS A 249 -10.19 -9.69 -18.44
CA HIS A 249 -9.06 -8.83 -18.82
C HIS A 249 -9.59 -7.56 -19.47
N ASN A 250 -9.61 -6.48 -18.69
CA ASN A 250 -10.07 -5.18 -19.14
C ASN A 250 -8.86 -4.27 -19.40
N ILE A 251 -8.80 -3.68 -20.60
CA ILE A 251 -7.72 -2.80 -21.04
C ILE A 251 -8.30 -1.39 -21.22
N PHE A 252 -7.67 -0.41 -20.58
CA PHE A 252 -8.08 0.99 -20.64
C PHE A 252 -6.99 1.83 -21.30
N GLU A 253 -7.38 2.51 -22.36
CA GLU A 253 -6.54 3.38 -23.20
C GLU A 253 -7.21 4.75 -23.35
N PHE A 254 -6.46 5.74 -23.85
CA PHE A 254 -7.01 7.06 -24.11
C PHE A 254 -7.79 7.12 -25.42
N ARG A 255 -9.05 7.56 -25.31
CA ARG A 255 -9.98 7.73 -26.42
C ARG A 255 -10.86 8.96 -26.23
N ASN A 256 -11.46 9.43 -27.31
CA ASN A 256 -12.48 10.49 -27.22
C ASN A 256 -13.71 10.00 -26.43
N ARG A 257 -14.56 10.95 -26.00
CA ARG A 257 -15.74 10.63 -25.15
C ARG A 257 -16.69 9.60 -25.78
N GLN A 258 -16.80 9.59 -27.11
CA GLN A 258 -17.64 8.66 -27.86
C GLN A 258 -16.99 7.28 -28.08
N GLY A 259 -15.69 7.14 -27.82
CA GLY A 259 -14.93 5.90 -28.04
C GLY A 259 -14.67 5.55 -29.50
N THR A 260 -14.85 6.51 -30.41
CA THR A 260 -14.66 6.32 -31.85
C THR A 260 -13.24 6.66 -32.32
N LEU A 261 -12.46 7.38 -31.50
CA LEU A 261 -11.11 7.82 -31.82
C LEU A 261 -10.17 7.50 -30.66
N ASN A 262 -9.10 6.76 -30.94
CA ASN A 262 -8.04 6.44 -30.00
C ASN A 262 -6.85 7.37 -30.20
N LEU A 263 -6.23 7.79 -29.10
CA LEU A 263 -4.91 8.40 -29.14
C LEU A 263 -3.82 7.31 -29.34
N PRO A 264 -2.61 7.69 -29.77
CA PRO A 264 -1.47 6.76 -29.79
C PRO A 264 -1.20 6.12 -28.42
N GLU A 265 -0.56 4.95 -28.42
CA GLU A 265 -0.21 4.17 -27.23
C GLU A 265 0.74 4.97 -26.31
N THR A 266 0.17 5.65 -25.31
CA THR A 266 0.90 6.51 -24.35
C THR A 266 0.89 5.88 -22.96
N MET A 267 -0.29 5.76 -22.35
CA MET A 267 -0.49 5.05 -21.10
C MET A 267 -1.62 4.02 -21.23
N ILE A 268 -1.38 2.81 -20.74
CA ILE A 268 -2.32 1.69 -20.83
C ILE A 268 -2.49 1.05 -19.45
N LEU A 269 -3.73 0.84 -19.01
CA LEU A 269 -4.06 0.12 -17.78
C LEU A 269 -4.70 -1.23 -18.10
N HIS A 270 -4.08 -2.30 -17.61
CA HIS A 270 -4.61 -3.66 -17.67
C HIS A 270 -5.12 -4.03 -16.28
N TYR A 271 -6.40 -4.38 -16.18
CA TYR A 271 -6.98 -5.00 -14.99
C TYR A 271 -7.34 -6.45 -15.31
N ILE A 272 -6.74 -7.39 -14.59
CA ILE A 272 -6.90 -8.82 -14.77
C ILE A 272 -7.56 -9.40 -13.51
N GLU A 273 -8.85 -9.73 -13.59
CA GLU A 273 -9.69 -10.13 -12.46
C GLU A 273 -9.79 -11.66 -12.35
N LEU A 274 -8.91 -12.26 -11.55
CA LEU A 274 -8.78 -13.71 -11.40
C LEU A 274 -10.07 -14.39 -10.91
N GLN A 275 -10.99 -13.70 -10.24
CA GLN A 275 -12.28 -14.30 -9.84
C GLN A 275 -13.14 -14.71 -11.03
N LYS A 276 -12.96 -14.05 -12.17
CA LYS A 276 -13.65 -14.36 -13.44
C LYS A 276 -12.97 -15.50 -14.22
N PHE A 277 -11.88 -16.07 -13.70
CA PHE A 277 -11.18 -17.18 -14.35
C PHE A 277 -12.00 -18.48 -14.33
N SER A 278 -12.38 -18.97 -15.51
CA SER A 278 -13.06 -20.26 -15.66
C SER A 278 -12.10 -21.44 -15.88
N ARG A 279 -12.33 -22.51 -15.13
CA ARG A 279 -11.61 -23.79 -15.26
C ARG A 279 -12.17 -24.72 -16.33
N ASN A 280 -13.33 -24.39 -16.90
CA ASN A 280 -14.08 -25.32 -17.76
C ASN A 280 -13.47 -25.49 -19.16
N LYS A 281 -12.62 -24.55 -19.58
CA LYS A 281 -11.94 -24.62 -20.87
C LYS A 281 -11.00 -25.84 -20.91
N PRO A 282 -11.10 -26.71 -21.94
CA PRO A 282 -10.20 -27.84 -22.11
C PRO A 282 -8.73 -27.44 -22.07
N ARG A 283 -7.90 -28.26 -21.41
CA ARG A 283 -6.48 -27.95 -21.12
C ARG A 283 -5.67 -27.61 -22.36
N HIS A 284 -5.89 -28.31 -23.47
CA HIS A 284 -5.18 -28.11 -24.74
C HIS A 284 -5.60 -26.83 -25.47
N LEU A 285 -6.73 -26.23 -25.12
CA LEU A 285 -7.21 -24.95 -25.69
C LEU A 285 -6.82 -23.74 -24.82
N LYS A 286 -6.17 -23.96 -23.67
CA LYS A 286 -5.73 -22.86 -22.81
C LYS A 286 -4.55 -22.14 -23.44
N THR A 287 -4.70 -20.84 -23.61
CA THR A 287 -3.65 -19.91 -24.07
C THR A 287 -2.54 -19.77 -23.02
N PRO A 288 -1.34 -19.30 -23.40
CA PRO A 288 -0.28 -18.91 -22.45
C PRO A 288 -0.80 -18.02 -21.33
N PHE A 289 -1.59 -17.00 -21.68
CA PHE A 289 -2.29 -16.12 -20.77
C PHE A 289 -3.11 -16.90 -19.72
N GLU A 290 -4.04 -17.76 -20.16
CA GLU A 290 -4.89 -18.53 -19.25
C GLU A 290 -4.12 -19.53 -18.39
N LYS A 291 -3.03 -20.10 -18.91
CA LYS A 291 -2.16 -21.00 -18.13
C LYS A 291 -1.44 -20.25 -17.01
N TRP A 292 -0.89 -19.07 -17.31
CA TRP A 292 -0.27 -18.21 -16.30
C TRP A 292 -1.26 -17.75 -15.24
N LEU A 293 -2.47 -17.32 -15.62
CA LEU A 293 -3.51 -16.96 -14.64
C LEU A 293 -3.91 -18.15 -13.76
N GLN A 294 -3.97 -19.36 -14.33
CA GLN A 294 -4.23 -20.56 -13.56
C GLN A 294 -3.14 -20.84 -12.52
N VAL A 295 -1.87 -20.67 -12.92
CA VAL A 295 -0.72 -20.86 -12.02
C VAL A 295 -0.71 -19.81 -10.92
N LEU A 296 -0.97 -18.54 -11.25
CA LEU A 296 -1.08 -17.45 -10.27
C LEU A 296 -2.20 -17.71 -9.27
N LYS A 297 -3.43 -17.99 -9.75
CA LYS A 297 -4.61 -18.17 -8.90
C LYS A 297 -4.53 -19.41 -8.00
N PHE A 298 -3.89 -20.48 -8.47
CA PHE A 298 -3.88 -21.78 -7.76
C PHE A 298 -2.48 -22.23 -7.37
N SER A 299 -1.57 -21.28 -7.17
CA SER A 299 -0.15 -21.55 -6.94
C SER A 299 0.10 -22.49 -5.75
N GLU A 300 -0.70 -22.38 -4.68
CA GLU A 300 -0.60 -23.21 -3.47
C GLU A 300 -0.70 -24.71 -3.78
N LYS A 301 -1.60 -25.07 -4.72
CA LYS A 301 -1.77 -26.45 -5.17
C LYS A 301 -0.50 -26.99 -5.83
N TYR A 302 0.23 -26.15 -6.54
CA TYR A 302 1.43 -26.57 -7.29
C TYR A 302 2.68 -26.65 -6.40
N ILE A 303 2.65 -26.04 -5.22
CA ILE A 303 3.73 -26.17 -4.22
C ILE A 303 3.70 -27.56 -3.59
N THR A 304 2.52 -28.04 -3.22
CA THR A 304 2.35 -29.35 -2.56
C THR A 304 2.39 -30.52 -3.53
N MET A 305 2.22 -30.26 -4.82
CA MET A 305 2.27 -31.28 -5.87
C MET A 305 3.70 -31.70 -6.21
N GLY A 306 3.92 -33.00 -6.40
CA GLY A 306 5.22 -33.56 -6.79
C GLY A 306 5.70 -33.03 -8.14
N SER A 307 4.86 -33.08 -9.17
CA SER A 307 5.17 -32.60 -10.52
C SER A 307 4.04 -31.73 -11.08
N LEU A 308 4.38 -30.77 -11.94
CA LEU A 308 3.39 -29.99 -12.68
C LEU A 308 2.76 -30.86 -13.78
N PRO A 309 1.46 -30.67 -14.08
CA PRO A 309 0.86 -31.26 -15.27
C PRO A 309 1.57 -30.81 -16.56
N ASP A 310 1.78 -31.73 -17.51
CA ASP A 310 2.58 -31.50 -18.72
C ASP A 310 2.20 -30.23 -19.50
N TYR A 311 0.91 -29.95 -19.67
CA TYR A 311 0.45 -28.76 -20.40
C TYR A 311 0.83 -27.43 -19.73
N LEU A 312 1.09 -27.43 -18.42
CA LEU A 312 1.64 -26.29 -17.67
C LEU A 312 3.16 -26.36 -17.60
N ALA A 313 3.74 -27.55 -17.42
CA ALA A 313 5.19 -27.74 -17.38
C ALA A 313 5.86 -27.31 -18.70
N ASN A 314 5.18 -27.52 -19.82
CA ASN A 314 5.64 -27.15 -21.16
C ASN A 314 5.38 -25.67 -21.51
N GLU A 315 4.72 -24.90 -20.64
CA GLU A 315 4.52 -23.48 -20.85
C GLU A 315 5.77 -22.68 -20.44
N GLU A 316 6.19 -21.74 -21.28
CA GLU A 316 7.43 -20.98 -21.11
C GLU A 316 7.43 -20.28 -19.73
N GLY A 317 8.47 -20.54 -18.93
CA GLY A 317 8.66 -19.94 -17.60
C GLY A 317 7.80 -20.50 -16.46
N VAL A 318 6.73 -21.26 -16.72
CA VAL A 318 5.82 -21.75 -15.65
C VAL A 318 6.51 -22.69 -14.68
N ALA A 319 7.28 -23.66 -15.19
CA ALA A 319 8.03 -24.60 -14.34
C ALA A 319 9.07 -23.87 -13.48
N MET A 320 9.74 -22.87 -14.05
CA MET A 320 10.69 -22.02 -13.34
C MET A 320 9.98 -21.22 -12.22
N ALA A 321 8.81 -20.64 -12.50
CA ALA A 321 8.07 -19.84 -11.52
C ALA A 321 7.62 -20.70 -10.32
N VAL A 322 7.11 -21.90 -10.59
CA VAL A 322 6.72 -22.85 -9.53
C VAL A 322 7.93 -23.34 -8.75
N SER A 323 9.08 -23.55 -9.40
CA SER A 323 10.33 -23.89 -8.71
C SER A 323 10.78 -22.77 -7.77
N GLN A 324 10.77 -21.51 -8.22
CA GLN A 324 11.12 -20.36 -7.37
C GLN A 324 10.12 -20.18 -6.22
N LEU A 325 8.83 -20.35 -6.48
CA LEU A 325 7.80 -20.34 -5.46
C LEU A 325 8.02 -21.41 -4.39
N LYS A 326 8.39 -22.64 -4.78
CA LYS A 326 8.75 -23.72 -3.85
C LYS A 326 9.97 -23.35 -3.00
N LYS A 327 11.00 -22.73 -3.60
CA LYS A 327 12.18 -22.24 -2.86
C LYS A 327 11.80 -21.19 -1.81
N VAL A 328 11.05 -20.17 -2.21
CA VAL A 328 10.56 -19.11 -1.29
C VAL A 328 9.76 -19.69 -0.13
N ASN A 329 8.91 -20.69 -0.40
CA ASN A 329 8.09 -21.35 0.63
C ASN A 329 8.85 -22.37 1.49
N ALA A 330 10.01 -22.85 1.05
CA ALA A 330 10.86 -23.78 1.79
C ALA A 330 11.86 -23.05 2.70
N ASP A 331 12.31 -21.87 2.27
CA ASP A 331 13.25 -21.01 2.98
C ASP A 331 12.69 -20.58 4.35
N ARG A 332 13.45 -20.82 5.42
CA ARG A 332 13.01 -20.57 6.79
C ARG A 332 12.92 -19.08 7.12
N GLU A 333 13.91 -18.29 6.71
CA GLU A 333 13.97 -16.86 7.02
C GLU A 333 12.89 -16.11 6.26
N MET A 334 12.75 -16.42 4.97
CA MET A 334 11.71 -15.86 4.11
C MET A 334 10.31 -16.11 4.68
N ARG A 335 10.07 -17.31 5.21
CA ARG A 335 8.81 -17.64 5.89
C ARG A 335 8.58 -16.87 7.16
N GLN A 336 9.61 -16.69 7.99
CA GLN A 336 9.47 -15.89 9.22
C GLN A 336 9.05 -14.46 8.88
N ILE A 337 9.64 -13.88 7.83
CA ILE A 337 9.26 -12.56 7.32
C ILE A 337 7.80 -12.55 6.85
N LEU A 338 7.39 -13.56 6.05
CA LEU A 338 6.02 -13.68 5.55
C LEU A 338 4.98 -13.85 6.67
N GLU A 339 5.24 -14.71 7.64
CA GLU A 339 4.38 -14.96 8.79
C GLU A 339 4.28 -13.72 9.69
N ALA A 340 5.38 -13.00 9.90
CA ALA A 340 5.39 -11.73 10.64
C ALA A 340 4.56 -10.65 9.95
N ARG A 341 4.74 -10.47 8.63
CA ARG A 341 3.96 -9.53 7.82
C ARG A 341 2.47 -9.82 7.86
N GLU A 342 2.09 -11.10 7.77
CA GLU A 342 0.69 -11.48 7.86
C GLU A 342 0.11 -11.24 9.26
N LYS A 343 0.88 -11.54 10.32
CA LYS A 343 0.48 -11.24 11.70
C LYS A 343 0.25 -9.75 11.90
N GLU A 344 1.13 -8.91 11.36
CA GLU A 344 0.97 -7.46 11.37
C GLU A 344 -0.29 -7.02 10.58
N ALA A 345 -0.50 -7.54 9.37
CA ALA A 345 -1.68 -7.23 8.57
C ALA A 345 -2.99 -7.62 9.29
N ARG A 346 -3.01 -8.78 9.96
CA ARG A 346 -4.14 -9.23 10.80
C ARG A 346 -4.35 -8.31 11.99
N PHE A 347 -3.29 -7.90 12.67
CA PHE A 347 -3.36 -6.97 13.80
C PHE A 347 -3.92 -5.61 13.36
N VAL A 348 -3.42 -5.05 12.26
CA VAL A 348 -3.94 -3.79 11.68
C VAL A 348 -5.41 -3.92 11.29
N SER A 349 -5.80 -5.04 10.68
CA SER A 349 -7.20 -5.32 10.33
C SER A 349 -8.10 -5.39 11.58
N MET A 350 -7.63 -6.07 12.63
CA MET A 350 -8.31 -6.15 13.92
C MET A 350 -8.50 -4.75 14.54
N MET A 351 -7.45 -3.94 14.58
CA MET A 351 -7.52 -2.58 15.12
C MET A 351 -8.49 -1.69 14.34
N LYS A 352 -8.51 -1.80 13.00
CA LYS A 352 -9.50 -1.08 12.17
C LYS A 352 -10.93 -1.52 12.46
N ARG A 353 -11.17 -2.81 12.67
CA ARG A 353 -12.50 -3.33 13.03
C ARG A 353 -12.95 -2.77 14.37
N ILE A 354 -12.10 -2.83 15.39
CA ILE A 354 -12.40 -2.28 16.73
C ILE A 354 -12.70 -0.78 16.64
N ALA A 355 -11.85 -0.01 15.95
CA ALA A 355 -12.06 1.42 15.77
C ALA A 355 -13.39 1.76 15.05
N ASN A 356 -13.78 0.95 14.05
CA ASN A 356 -15.06 1.11 13.37
C ASN A 356 -16.26 0.77 14.28
N GLU A 357 -16.14 -0.28 15.10
CA GLU A 357 -17.18 -0.69 16.06
C GLU A 357 -17.39 0.38 17.13
N GLU A 358 -16.31 0.86 17.74
CA GLU A 358 -16.35 1.94 18.74
C GLU A 358 -16.88 3.25 18.13
N GLY A 359 -16.44 3.60 16.92
CA GLY A 359 -16.94 4.78 16.21
C GLY A 359 -18.44 4.69 15.87
N HIS A 360 -18.91 3.50 15.47
CA HIS A 360 -20.33 3.27 15.22
C HIS A 360 -21.15 3.35 16.52
N GLU A 361 -20.69 2.75 17.61
CA GLU A 361 -21.36 2.79 18.90
C GLU A 361 -21.43 4.22 19.46
N ALA A 362 -20.33 4.97 19.39
CA ALA A 362 -20.29 6.37 19.80
C ALA A 362 -21.26 7.23 18.97
N GLY A 363 -21.24 7.09 17.64
CA GLY A 363 -22.15 7.80 16.75
C GLY A 363 -23.62 7.45 17.00
N LEU A 364 -23.94 6.19 17.28
CA LEU A 364 -25.30 5.77 17.64
C LEU A 364 -25.75 6.39 18.97
N LYS A 365 -24.90 6.40 19.99
CA LYS A 365 -25.20 7.00 21.30
C LYS A 365 -25.44 8.51 21.18
N GLU A 366 -24.58 9.20 20.43
CA GLU A 366 -24.72 10.64 20.20
C GLU A 366 -25.99 10.95 19.40
N GLY A 367 -26.24 10.25 18.30
CA GLY A 367 -27.46 10.41 17.50
C GLY A 367 -28.73 10.14 18.28
N LEU A 368 -28.76 9.12 19.15
CA LEU A 368 -29.90 8.87 20.05
C LEU A 368 -30.11 10.00 21.07
N LYS A 369 -29.02 10.59 21.58
CA LYS A 369 -29.10 11.71 22.53
C LYS A 369 -29.61 12.98 21.86
N GLU A 370 -29.11 13.29 20.68
CA GLU A 370 -29.56 14.44 19.89
C GLU A 370 -31.01 14.26 19.44
N GLY A 371 -31.37 13.10 18.87
CA GLY A 371 -32.73 12.80 18.45
C GLY A 371 -33.74 12.86 19.60
N ARG A 372 -33.37 12.42 20.81
CA ARG A 372 -34.21 12.61 22.01
C ARG A 372 -34.39 14.08 22.38
N LYS A 373 -33.34 14.90 22.30
CA LYS A 373 -33.42 16.33 22.60
C LYS A 373 -34.29 17.06 21.58
N GLU A 374 -34.11 16.76 20.30
CA GLU A 374 -34.89 17.36 19.21
C GLU A 374 -36.36 16.95 19.31
N GLY A 375 -36.65 15.65 19.44
CA GLY A 375 -38.03 15.18 19.61
C GLY A 375 -38.70 15.71 20.89
N SER A 376 -37.93 15.90 21.97
CA SER A 376 -38.43 16.55 23.19
C SER A 376 -38.82 18.01 22.92
N LYS A 377 -37.99 18.76 22.19
CA LYS A 377 -38.29 20.16 21.82
C LYS A 377 -39.49 20.26 20.89
N GLU A 378 -39.55 19.43 19.85
CA GLU A 378 -40.67 19.39 18.91
C GLU A 378 -41.99 19.05 19.61
N SER A 379 -41.98 18.06 20.50
CA SER A 379 -43.14 17.70 21.32
C SER A 379 -43.56 18.85 22.24
N SER A 380 -42.61 19.51 22.91
CA SER A 380 -42.92 20.71 23.73
C SER A 380 -43.55 21.83 22.90
N ILE A 381 -43.06 22.08 21.68
CA ILE A 381 -43.62 23.09 20.76
C ILE A 381 -45.04 22.69 20.32
N GLU A 382 -45.25 21.44 19.93
CA GLU A 382 -46.55 20.93 19.50
C GLU A 382 -47.59 21.02 20.63
N ILE A 383 -47.20 20.66 21.85
CA ILE A 383 -48.05 20.78 23.04
C ILE A 383 -48.38 22.25 23.32
N ALA A 384 -47.38 23.14 23.29
CA ALA A 384 -47.58 24.56 23.55
C ALA A 384 -48.57 25.20 22.57
N LEU A 385 -48.47 24.88 21.29
CA LEU A 385 -49.40 25.35 20.25
C LEU A 385 -50.82 24.81 20.46
N LYS A 386 -50.97 23.52 20.79
CA LYS A 386 -52.28 22.90 21.08
C LYS A 386 -52.95 23.51 22.32
N LEU A 387 -52.17 23.79 23.38
CA LEU A 387 -52.68 24.43 24.59
C LEU A 387 -53.12 25.88 24.32
N TYR A 388 -52.33 26.62 23.54
CA TYR A 388 -52.68 27.98 23.13
C TYR A 388 -53.98 28.01 22.32
N GLN A 389 -54.14 27.10 21.36
CA GLN A 389 -55.38 26.96 20.56
C GLN A 389 -56.62 26.65 21.42
N ARG A 390 -56.43 26.07 22.61
CA ARG A 390 -57.52 25.77 23.57
C ARG A 390 -57.79 26.92 24.55
N GLY A 391 -57.13 28.07 24.39
CA GLY A 391 -57.33 29.26 25.22
C GLY A 391 -56.65 29.20 26.59
N VAL A 392 -55.65 28.34 26.78
CA VAL A 392 -54.84 28.32 28.01
C VAL A 392 -53.96 29.57 28.05
N ALA A 393 -53.81 30.17 29.24
CA ALA A 393 -53.02 31.38 29.43
C ALA A 393 -51.52 31.15 29.14
N ILE A 394 -50.86 32.16 28.56
CA ILE A 394 -49.49 32.09 28.04
C ILE A 394 -48.46 31.80 29.15
N ASP A 395 -48.67 32.39 30.33
CA ASP A 395 -47.87 32.16 31.54
C ASP A 395 -47.88 30.69 31.95
N LEU A 396 -49.08 30.08 31.99
CA LEU A 396 -49.24 28.67 32.35
C LEU A 396 -48.66 27.72 31.28
N ILE A 397 -48.76 28.07 29.99
CA ILE A 397 -48.12 27.30 28.90
C ILE A 397 -46.60 27.35 29.01
N SER A 398 -46.05 28.54 29.27
CA SER A 398 -44.62 28.76 29.46
C SER A 398 -44.09 27.92 30.63
N GLU A 399 -44.80 27.93 31.77
CA GLU A 399 -44.45 27.13 32.93
C GLU A 399 -44.54 25.61 32.66
N THR A 400 -45.56 25.16 31.92
CA THR A 400 -45.80 23.73 31.67
C THR A 400 -44.86 23.13 30.62
N THR A 401 -44.52 23.88 29.58
CA THR A 401 -43.75 23.37 28.42
C THR A 401 -42.27 23.72 28.49
N GLY A 402 -41.89 24.65 29.38
CA GLY A 402 -40.53 25.16 29.52
C GLY A 402 -40.08 26.07 28.38
N ILE A 403 -40.99 26.48 27.49
CA ILE A 403 -40.73 27.43 26.39
C ILE A 403 -40.95 28.84 26.94
N SER A 404 -39.95 29.72 26.80
CA SER A 404 -40.08 31.10 27.28
C SER A 404 -41.23 31.84 26.58
N GLU A 405 -41.92 32.72 27.31
CA GLU A 405 -43.02 33.51 26.75
C GLU A 405 -42.64 34.28 25.47
N ALA A 406 -41.41 34.80 25.39
CA ALA A 406 -40.91 35.50 24.21
C ALA A 406 -40.80 34.58 22.98
N GLU A 407 -40.39 33.33 23.19
CA GLU A 407 -40.23 32.31 22.15
C GLU A 407 -41.58 31.71 21.76
N LEU A 408 -42.47 31.51 22.72
CA LEU A 408 -43.86 31.12 22.52
C LEU A 408 -44.64 32.16 21.69
N ASN A 409 -44.48 33.45 21.99
CA ASN A 409 -45.09 34.53 21.21
C ASN A 409 -44.58 34.60 19.76
N LYS A 410 -43.31 34.24 19.52
CA LYS A 410 -42.77 34.11 18.16
C LYS A 410 -43.37 32.90 17.43
N LEU A 411 -43.46 31.75 18.09
CA LEU A 411 -44.06 30.53 17.53
C LEU A 411 -45.53 30.76 17.15
N ILE A 412 -46.30 31.41 18.03
CA ILE A 412 -47.70 31.78 17.78
C ILE A 412 -47.81 32.70 16.56
N LYS A 413 -47.01 33.77 16.48
CA LYS A 413 -47.01 34.69 15.31
C LYS A 413 -46.70 34.01 13.98
N ASN A 414 -45.86 32.97 14.01
CA ASN A 414 -45.48 32.23 12.80
C ASN A 414 -46.51 31.14 12.41
N HIS A 415 -47.49 30.84 13.26
CA HIS A 415 -48.51 29.81 13.07
C HIS A 415 -49.95 30.35 13.17
N SER A 416 -50.10 31.69 13.23
CA SER A 416 -51.37 32.43 13.09
C SER A 416 -51.47 32.95 11.67
#